data_AF-R7NFY7-F1
#
_entry.id   AF-R7NFY7-F1
#
_cell.length_a   1.000
_cell.length_b   1.000
_cell.length_c   1.000
_cell.angle_alpha   90.00
_cell.angle_beta   90.00
_cell.angle_gamma   90.00
#
_symmetry.space_group_name_H-M   'P 1'
#
loop_
_entity.id
_entity.type
_entity.pdbx_description
1 polymer ?
#
loop_
_entity_poly.entity_id
_entity_poly.type
_entity_poly.pdbx_seq_one_letter_code
_entity_poly.pdbx_strand_id
1 'polypeptide(L)'
;MELEVYYFAGAPTDNYVKFAGFYWRIIRINGDGSIRMIYQGTSANTTGTGTQLQTNAFNSSYNRSEYVGYMYTGGQQHGNTTDSPIKDVLDSWYSSNLASYADKISVEAGFCGDREVASGYSWSSEPSSTIYYKTYERLNTNKSPSFKCSNSADLYTTSSSSKGNKALTNPIGLITADEVSMAGGVWVQNNQKYYLYTEQEYWSMSPYLYPQANVVIVHSNGDLNGVSGVYWGEPGVRPVINLAYDVEISGSGTSSDPYVVVGAE
;
A
#
# COMPACT_ATOMS: atom_id res chain seq x y z
N MET A 1 1.12 27.01 -1.08
CA MET A 1 2.28 26.36 -0.45
C MET A 1 2.23 24.92 -0.92
N GLU A 2 3.16 24.46 -1.74
CA GLU A 2 3.26 23.03 -2.04
C GLU A 2 3.62 22.33 -0.73
N LEU A 3 2.87 21.31 -0.36
CA LEU A 3 3.15 20.53 0.83
C LEU A 3 4.29 19.56 0.50
N GLU A 4 5.40 19.65 1.22
CA GLU A 4 6.58 18.80 1.02
C GLU A 4 6.31 17.38 1.56
N VAL A 5 6.87 16.37 0.89
CA VAL A 5 6.81 14.96 1.33
C VAL A 5 8.24 14.48 1.55
N TYR A 6 8.49 13.89 2.72
CA TYR A 6 9.78 13.30 3.07
C TYR A 6 9.65 11.78 3.09
N TYR A 7 10.52 11.05 2.41
CA TYR A 7 10.43 9.59 2.31
C TYR A 7 11.75 8.91 2.67
N PHE A 8 11.67 7.66 3.10
CA PHE A 8 12.83 6.83 3.42
C PHE A 8 13.24 5.98 2.22
N ALA A 9 14.55 5.84 1.98
CA ALA A 9 15.09 5.07 0.85
C ALA A 9 16.35 4.29 1.22
N GLY A 10 16.62 3.20 0.50
CA GLY A 10 17.74 2.31 0.77
C GLY A 10 17.53 1.52 2.07
N ALA A 11 18.57 1.39 2.89
CA ALA A 11 18.54 0.62 4.13
C ALA A 11 18.69 1.53 5.38
N PRO A 12 17.73 2.43 5.65
CA PRO A 12 17.73 3.25 6.85
C PRO A 12 17.63 2.39 8.11
N THR A 13 18.35 2.80 9.15
CA THR A 13 18.39 2.10 10.43
C THR A 13 17.49 2.73 11.48
N ASP A 14 16.89 3.88 11.18
CA ASP A 14 16.24 4.81 12.11
C ASP A 14 14.76 5.12 11.74
N ASN A 15 14.09 4.17 11.10
CA ASN A 15 12.69 4.27 10.69
C ASN A 15 11.79 3.16 11.26
N TYR A 16 12.14 2.58 12.40
CA TYR A 16 11.26 1.70 13.17
C TYR A 16 10.29 2.49 14.05
N VAL A 17 9.04 2.06 14.08
CA VAL A 17 8.01 2.55 15.00
C VAL A 17 7.41 1.35 15.74
N LYS A 18 7.12 1.51 17.02
CA LYS A 18 6.32 0.59 17.82
C LYS A 18 4.99 1.26 18.16
N PHE A 19 3.89 0.64 17.74
CA PHE A 19 2.54 1.16 17.91
C PHE A 19 1.55 -0.01 18.06
N ALA A 20 0.71 0.05 19.11
CA ALA A 20 -0.32 -0.95 19.39
C ALA A 20 0.23 -2.38 19.56
N GLY A 21 1.41 -2.52 20.17
CA GLY A 21 2.09 -3.82 20.33
C GLY A 21 2.78 -4.37 19.07
N PHE A 22 2.74 -3.65 17.94
CA PHE A 22 3.37 -4.07 16.68
C PHE A 22 4.52 -3.17 16.27
N TYR A 23 5.41 -3.70 15.44
CA TYR A 23 6.49 -2.97 14.79
C TYR A 23 6.08 -2.56 13.38
N TRP A 24 6.54 -1.38 12.99
CA TRP A 24 6.26 -0.75 11.72
C TRP A 24 7.53 -0.13 11.15
N ARG A 25 7.55 0.09 9.83
CA ARG A 25 8.58 0.86 9.13
C ARG A 25 7.96 2.13 8.56
N ILE A 26 8.56 3.29 8.83
CA ILE A 26 8.13 4.54 8.19
C ILE A 26 8.44 4.47 6.70
N ILE A 27 7.44 4.78 5.88
CA ILE A 27 7.56 4.95 4.43
C ILE A 27 7.85 6.41 4.12
N ARG A 28 7.01 7.30 4.65
CA ARG A 28 7.10 8.75 4.41
C ARG A 28 6.35 9.54 5.47
N ILE A 29 6.71 10.81 5.56
CA ILE A 29 5.95 11.87 6.21
C ILE A 29 5.18 12.58 5.11
N ASN A 30 3.86 12.55 5.18
CA ASN A 30 2.98 13.18 4.22
C ASN A 30 3.00 14.71 4.38
N GLY A 31 2.53 15.42 3.35
CA GLY A 31 2.46 16.87 3.37
C GLY A 31 1.54 17.47 4.44
N ASP A 32 0.62 16.67 4.99
CA ASP A 32 -0.22 17.04 6.14
C ASP A 32 0.40 16.68 7.50
N GLY A 33 1.66 16.24 7.52
CA GLY A 33 2.40 15.86 8.72
C GLY A 33 2.12 14.43 9.22
N SER A 34 1.14 13.74 8.64
CA SER A 34 0.86 12.34 9.02
C SER A 34 2.00 11.41 8.63
N ILE A 35 2.26 10.39 9.45
CA ILE A 35 3.37 9.44 9.25
C ILE A 35 2.82 8.17 8.61
N ARG A 36 3.15 7.93 7.35
CA ARG A 36 2.75 6.71 6.63
C ARG A 36 3.72 5.57 6.94
N MET A 37 3.21 4.46 7.42
CA MET A 37 4.03 3.33 7.87
C MET A 37 3.43 1.97 7.49
N ILE A 38 4.31 0.99 7.26
CA ILE A 38 3.97 -0.38 6.88
C ILE A 38 4.30 -1.35 8.02
N TYR A 39 3.46 -2.35 8.20
CA TYR A 39 3.61 -3.40 9.20
C TYR A 39 4.93 -4.17 9.01
N GLN A 40 5.58 -4.50 10.14
CA GLN A 40 6.86 -5.20 10.22
C GLN A 40 6.85 -6.34 11.26
N GLY A 41 5.68 -6.71 11.79
CA GLY A 41 5.54 -7.87 12.69
C GLY A 41 5.33 -7.52 14.15
N THR A 42 5.33 -8.56 14.98
CA THR A 42 5.31 -8.49 16.45
C THR A 42 6.70 -8.32 17.06
N SER A 43 7.74 -8.30 16.23
CA SER A 43 9.14 -8.02 16.55
C SER A 43 9.73 -7.11 15.48
N ALA A 44 10.88 -6.48 15.76
CA ALA A 44 11.62 -5.66 14.78
C ALA A 44 12.30 -6.52 13.70
N ASN A 45 11.53 -7.38 13.03
CA ASN A 45 12.01 -8.26 11.98
C ASN A 45 12.59 -7.43 10.84
N THR A 46 13.66 -7.92 10.22
CA THR A 46 14.15 -7.37 8.95
C THR A 46 13.53 -8.13 7.78
N THR A 47 13.46 -9.46 7.87
CA THR A 47 12.96 -10.36 6.83
C THR A 47 12.09 -11.48 7.43
N GLY A 48 11.49 -12.30 6.56
CA GLY A 48 10.73 -13.50 6.93
C GLY A 48 9.22 -13.30 7.01
N THR A 49 8.50 -14.41 7.23
CA THR A 49 7.03 -14.45 7.27
C THR A 49 6.41 -13.63 8.40
N GLY A 50 7.17 -13.31 9.45
CA GLY A 50 6.74 -12.41 10.51
C GLY A 50 6.54 -10.95 10.07
N THR A 51 6.94 -10.58 8.85
CA THR A 51 6.80 -9.22 8.29
C THR A 51 5.44 -8.96 7.63
N GLN A 52 4.57 -9.97 7.58
CA GLN A 52 3.22 -9.93 7.00
C GLN A 52 2.22 -10.57 7.98
N LEU A 53 0.93 -10.32 7.77
CA LEU A 53 -0.12 -10.91 8.62
C LEU A 53 -0.38 -12.38 8.29
N GLN A 54 -0.54 -12.63 6.99
CA GLN A 54 -0.85 -13.91 6.38
C GLN A 54 -0.66 -13.78 4.87
N THR A 55 -0.98 -14.83 4.12
CA THR A 55 -1.09 -14.85 2.66
C THR A 55 -2.57 -14.83 2.27
N ASN A 56 -2.93 -14.17 1.17
CA ASN A 56 -4.31 -14.17 0.66
C ASN A 56 -4.34 -13.80 -0.82
N ALA A 57 -5.36 -14.26 -1.54
CA ALA A 57 -5.67 -13.69 -2.86
C ALA A 57 -5.98 -12.20 -2.78
N PHE A 58 -5.63 -11.44 -3.81
CA PHE A 58 -5.96 -10.02 -3.86
C PHE A 58 -7.47 -9.83 -4.12
N ASN A 59 -8.03 -10.57 -5.09
CA ASN A 59 -9.44 -10.52 -5.44
C ASN A 59 -10.02 -11.93 -5.68
N SER A 60 -11.34 -12.08 -5.68
CA SER A 60 -12.04 -13.37 -5.86
C SER A 60 -12.22 -13.76 -7.34
N SER A 61 -11.83 -12.90 -8.27
CA SER A 61 -11.80 -13.17 -9.70
C SER A 61 -10.77 -12.27 -10.39
N TYR A 62 -10.43 -12.61 -11.63
CA TYR A 62 -9.42 -11.91 -12.44
C TYR A 62 -9.91 -11.58 -13.87
N ASN A 63 -11.10 -12.02 -14.25
CA ASN A 63 -11.61 -11.98 -15.64
C ASN A 63 -12.30 -10.67 -16.03
N ARG A 64 -12.12 -9.62 -15.23
CA ARG A 64 -12.58 -8.25 -15.49
C ARG A 64 -11.47 -7.29 -15.08
N SER A 65 -11.32 -6.19 -15.82
CA SER A 65 -10.22 -5.26 -15.59
C SER A 65 -10.34 -4.51 -14.26
N GLU A 66 -11.54 -4.26 -13.75
CA GLU A 66 -11.78 -3.59 -12.46
C GLU A 66 -11.29 -4.40 -11.24
N TYR A 67 -11.03 -5.70 -11.38
CA TYR A 67 -10.60 -6.55 -10.26
C TYR A 67 -9.17 -6.28 -9.77
N VAL A 68 -8.42 -5.42 -10.46
CA VAL A 68 -7.15 -4.86 -9.94
C VAL A 68 -7.36 -3.92 -8.74
N GLY A 69 -8.60 -3.49 -8.48
CA GLY A 69 -8.92 -2.53 -7.43
C GLY A 69 -8.97 -3.14 -6.02
N TYR A 70 -8.52 -2.36 -5.04
CA TYR A 70 -8.73 -2.63 -3.60
C TYR A 70 -10.23 -2.67 -3.23
N MET A 71 -11.02 -1.88 -3.95
CA MET A 71 -12.47 -2.01 -4.06
C MET A 71 -12.82 -1.95 -5.55
N TYR A 72 -14.00 -2.42 -5.95
CA TYR A 72 -14.45 -2.39 -7.34
C TYR A 72 -15.98 -2.25 -7.46
N THR A 73 -16.47 -1.93 -8.66
CA THR A 73 -17.87 -2.10 -9.05
C THR A 73 -17.87 -2.68 -10.46
N GLY A 74 -18.68 -3.72 -10.68
CA GLY A 74 -18.77 -4.36 -11.99
C GLY A 74 -19.09 -3.35 -13.09
N GLY A 75 -18.30 -3.34 -14.16
CA GLY A 75 -18.48 -2.44 -15.30
C GLY A 75 -18.03 -0.99 -15.08
N GLN A 76 -17.33 -0.67 -13.98
CA GLN A 76 -16.86 0.69 -13.70
C GLN A 76 -15.36 0.73 -13.38
N GLN A 77 -14.60 1.58 -14.08
CA GLN A 77 -13.16 1.76 -13.85
C GLN A 77 -12.84 2.19 -12.41
N HIS A 78 -13.62 3.13 -11.88
CA HIS A 78 -13.39 3.77 -10.58
C HIS A 78 -14.53 3.48 -9.58
N GLY A 79 -15.24 2.36 -9.76
CA GLY A 79 -16.30 1.94 -8.86
C GLY A 79 -15.78 1.37 -7.54
N ASN A 80 -16.49 1.57 -6.44
CA ASN A 80 -16.04 1.22 -5.08
C ASN A 80 -17.16 0.61 -4.22
N THR A 81 -18.09 -0.12 -4.82
CA THR A 81 -19.25 -0.69 -4.10
C THR A 81 -19.02 -2.10 -3.56
N THR A 82 -17.91 -2.73 -3.95
CA THR A 82 -17.59 -4.11 -3.58
C THR A 82 -16.15 -4.18 -3.07
N ASP A 83 -16.00 -4.76 -1.89
CA ASP A 83 -14.71 -4.98 -1.26
C ASP A 83 -14.00 -6.19 -1.89
N SER A 84 -12.68 -6.12 -1.99
CA SER A 84 -11.88 -7.27 -2.37
C SER A 84 -11.52 -8.13 -1.16
N PRO A 85 -11.29 -9.44 -1.34
CA PRO A 85 -10.77 -10.32 -0.29
C PRO A 85 -9.58 -9.77 0.50
N ILE A 86 -8.64 -9.07 -0.14
CA ILE A 86 -7.50 -8.48 0.57
C ILE A 86 -7.91 -7.33 1.50
N LYS A 87 -8.98 -6.60 1.16
CA LYS A 87 -9.55 -5.56 2.01
C LYS A 87 -10.22 -6.17 3.24
N ASP A 88 -10.98 -7.26 3.08
CA ASP A 88 -11.63 -7.95 4.19
C ASP A 88 -10.62 -8.40 5.26
N VAL A 89 -9.45 -8.90 4.82
CA VAL A 89 -8.34 -9.26 5.72
C VAL A 89 -7.84 -8.06 6.50
N LEU A 90 -7.59 -6.94 5.83
CA LEU A 90 -7.08 -5.72 6.47
C LEU A 90 -8.10 -5.11 7.44
N ASP A 91 -9.37 -5.04 7.06
CA ASP A 91 -10.45 -4.50 7.89
C ASP A 91 -10.67 -5.34 9.16
N SER A 92 -10.66 -6.66 9.01
CA SER A 92 -10.79 -7.58 10.15
C SER A 92 -9.62 -7.43 11.12
N TRP A 93 -8.40 -7.34 10.58
CA TRP A 93 -7.20 -7.17 11.40
C TRP A 93 -7.19 -5.80 12.10
N TYR A 94 -7.50 -4.71 11.40
CA TYR A 94 -7.60 -3.38 12.00
C TYR A 94 -8.61 -3.36 13.15
N SER A 95 -9.82 -3.87 12.91
CA SER A 95 -10.89 -3.87 13.91
C SER A 95 -10.51 -4.60 15.18
N SER A 96 -9.69 -5.65 15.04
CA SER A 96 -9.26 -6.49 16.17
C SER A 96 -8.06 -5.93 16.94
N ASN A 97 -7.23 -5.10 16.29
CA ASN A 97 -5.91 -4.74 16.82
C ASN A 97 -5.70 -3.23 17.01
N LEU A 98 -6.35 -2.40 16.19
CA LEU A 98 -6.10 -0.96 16.13
C LEU A 98 -7.32 -0.10 16.49
N ALA A 99 -8.51 -0.68 16.62
CA ALA A 99 -9.74 0.07 16.89
C ALA A 99 -9.67 0.93 18.17
N SER A 100 -8.99 0.45 19.21
CA SER A 100 -8.75 1.18 20.47
C SER A 100 -7.79 2.36 20.35
N TYR A 101 -7.10 2.49 19.21
CA TYR A 101 -6.12 3.55 18.93
C TYR A 101 -6.53 4.41 17.72
N ALA A 102 -7.81 4.36 17.34
CA ALA A 102 -8.32 5.06 16.16
C ALA A 102 -8.12 6.59 16.23
N ASP A 103 -8.05 7.16 17.43
CA ASP A 103 -7.73 8.57 17.68
C ASP A 103 -6.30 8.97 17.28
N LYS A 104 -5.39 8.00 17.16
CA LYS A 104 -3.99 8.21 16.77
C LYS A 104 -3.73 7.94 15.29
N ILE A 105 -4.74 7.54 14.54
CA ILE A 105 -4.64 7.16 13.13
C ILE A 105 -5.36 8.21 12.28
N SER A 106 -4.66 8.73 11.28
CA SER A 106 -5.19 9.77 10.39
C SER A 106 -6.32 9.21 9.53
N VAL A 107 -7.46 9.91 9.56
CA VAL A 107 -8.60 9.70 8.66
C VAL A 107 -8.49 10.51 7.37
N GLU A 108 -7.59 11.49 7.35
CA GLU A 108 -7.38 12.37 6.19
C GLU A 108 -6.42 11.71 5.20
N ALA A 109 -5.33 11.11 5.66
CA ALA A 109 -4.34 10.51 4.77
C ALA A 109 -4.88 9.23 4.12
N GLY A 110 -5.23 9.34 2.83
CA GLY A 110 -5.84 8.25 2.07
C GLY A 110 -4.85 7.24 1.48
N PHE A 111 -5.41 6.31 0.71
CA PHE A 111 -4.70 5.24 0.01
C PHE A 111 -5.06 5.30 -1.47
N CYS A 112 -4.07 5.33 -2.36
CA CYS A 112 -4.34 5.55 -3.78
C CYS A 112 -4.34 4.25 -4.57
N GLY A 113 -5.52 3.85 -5.08
CA GLY A 113 -5.65 2.69 -5.97
C GLY A 113 -5.20 2.93 -7.41
N ASP A 114 -5.17 4.18 -7.86
CA ASP A 114 -4.74 4.64 -9.20
C ASP A 114 -5.08 3.67 -10.35
N ARG A 115 -6.38 3.52 -10.64
CA ARG A 115 -6.89 2.66 -11.72
C ARG A 115 -6.91 3.39 -13.07
N GLU A 116 -6.15 4.46 -13.19
CA GLU A 116 -5.91 5.16 -14.45
C GLU A 116 -5.14 4.25 -15.42
N VAL A 117 -5.59 4.21 -16.68
CA VAL A 117 -4.87 3.46 -17.73
C VAL A 117 -3.70 4.29 -18.27
N ALA A 118 -2.66 3.59 -18.71
CA ALA A 118 -1.47 4.19 -19.31
C ALA A 118 -1.79 4.94 -20.60
N SER A 119 -0.93 5.88 -20.97
CA SER A 119 -1.06 6.67 -22.20
C SER A 119 -1.22 5.77 -23.43
N GLY A 120 -2.22 6.05 -24.25
CA GLY A 120 -2.53 5.28 -25.46
C GLY A 120 -3.47 4.07 -25.25
N TYR A 121 -3.88 3.79 -24.01
CA TYR A 121 -4.88 2.77 -23.69
C TYR A 121 -6.24 3.40 -23.38
N SER A 122 -7.31 2.64 -23.57
CA SER A 122 -8.67 3.00 -23.17
C SER A 122 -9.23 1.91 -22.27
N TRP A 123 -9.82 2.32 -21.16
CA TRP A 123 -10.39 1.37 -20.22
C TRP A 123 -11.68 0.75 -20.78
N SER A 124 -11.83 -0.55 -20.54
CA SER A 124 -13.07 -1.31 -20.65
C SER A 124 -13.04 -2.37 -19.54
N SER A 125 -14.20 -2.82 -19.06
CA SER A 125 -14.29 -3.95 -18.13
C SER A 125 -13.82 -5.26 -18.79
N GLU A 126 -14.12 -5.40 -20.09
CA GLU A 126 -13.79 -6.56 -20.92
C GLU A 126 -13.13 -6.11 -22.24
N PRO A 127 -11.90 -5.57 -22.21
CA PRO A 127 -11.22 -5.16 -23.42
C PRO A 127 -10.84 -6.38 -24.26
N SER A 128 -10.87 -6.21 -25.58
CA SER A 128 -10.42 -7.22 -26.56
C SER A 128 -8.89 -7.28 -26.71
N SER A 129 -8.17 -6.40 -26.04
CA SER A 129 -6.71 -6.29 -26.07
C SER A 129 -6.16 -6.01 -24.67
N THR A 130 -4.86 -6.18 -24.51
CA THR A 130 -4.18 -5.82 -23.26
C THR A 130 -4.39 -4.34 -22.95
N ILE A 131 -4.64 -4.04 -21.67
CA ILE A 131 -4.53 -2.69 -21.13
C ILE A 131 -3.44 -2.66 -20.06
N TYR A 132 -2.64 -1.60 -20.08
CA TYR A 132 -1.68 -1.32 -19.01
C TYR A 132 -2.18 -0.15 -18.17
N TYR A 133 -1.90 -0.20 -16.87
CA TYR A 133 -2.22 0.88 -15.95
C TYR A 133 -1.05 1.86 -15.80
N LYS A 134 -1.31 3.08 -15.32
CA LYS A 134 -0.30 4.13 -15.22
C LYS A 134 0.90 3.75 -14.36
N THR A 135 0.75 2.86 -13.38
CA THR A 135 1.89 2.34 -12.62
C THR A 135 2.94 1.71 -13.52
N TYR A 136 2.55 0.92 -14.54
CA TYR A 136 3.48 0.36 -15.51
C TYR A 136 4.22 1.46 -16.28
N GLU A 137 3.50 2.45 -16.79
CA GLU A 137 4.10 3.57 -17.52
C GLU A 137 5.10 4.33 -16.63
N ARG A 138 4.73 4.63 -15.38
CA ARG A 138 5.60 5.34 -14.43
C ARG A 138 6.85 4.55 -14.08
N LEU A 139 6.73 3.26 -13.75
CA LEU A 139 7.82 2.48 -13.16
C LEU A 139 8.65 1.72 -14.20
N ASN A 140 8.04 1.28 -15.30
CA ASN A 140 8.74 0.58 -16.36
C ASN A 140 9.26 1.54 -17.44
N THR A 141 8.39 2.37 -18.02
CA THR A 141 8.72 3.19 -19.19
C THR A 141 9.46 4.47 -18.80
N ASN A 142 8.88 5.25 -17.89
CA ASN A 142 9.33 6.62 -17.61
C ASN A 142 10.32 6.71 -16.44
N LYS A 143 10.38 5.67 -15.58
CA LYS A 143 11.17 5.66 -14.34
C LYS A 143 10.88 6.87 -13.43
N SER A 144 9.61 7.23 -13.35
CA SER A 144 9.10 8.42 -12.68
C SER A 144 8.01 8.05 -11.66
N PRO A 145 8.36 7.46 -10.50
CA PRO A 145 7.39 7.14 -9.45
C PRO A 145 6.69 8.41 -8.94
N SER A 146 5.47 8.28 -8.43
CA SER A 146 4.69 9.41 -7.91
C SER A 146 3.90 9.06 -6.64
N PHE A 147 3.83 10.02 -5.72
CA PHE A 147 2.92 9.98 -4.57
C PHE A 147 1.53 10.56 -4.86
N LYS A 148 1.30 11.08 -6.07
CA LYS A 148 0.06 11.78 -6.42
C LYS A 148 -1.04 10.78 -6.76
N CYS A 149 -2.20 10.97 -6.15
CA CYS A 149 -3.44 10.33 -6.58
C CYS A 149 -4.22 11.30 -7.47
N SER A 150 -4.25 11.03 -8.78
CA SER A 150 -4.81 11.99 -9.73
C SER A 150 -6.34 11.97 -9.75
N ASN A 151 -6.95 10.85 -9.35
CA ASN A 151 -8.39 10.65 -9.37
C ASN A 151 -8.93 10.50 -7.94
N SER A 152 -9.83 11.38 -7.52
CA SER A 152 -10.39 11.36 -6.16
C SER A 152 -11.25 10.13 -5.89
N ALA A 153 -11.79 9.48 -6.93
CA ALA A 153 -12.54 8.23 -6.78
C ALA A 153 -11.63 7.04 -6.42
N ASP A 154 -10.34 7.14 -6.70
CA ASP A 154 -9.33 6.13 -6.35
C ASP A 154 -8.52 6.49 -5.09
N LEU A 155 -8.76 7.67 -4.51
CA LEU A 155 -8.21 8.05 -3.22
C LEU A 155 -9.13 7.52 -2.12
N TYR A 156 -8.85 6.32 -1.64
CA TYR A 156 -9.60 5.67 -0.57
C TYR A 156 -9.39 6.39 0.77
N THR A 157 -10.48 6.84 1.37
CA THR A 157 -10.51 7.52 2.68
C THR A 157 -11.74 7.08 3.46
N THR A 158 -11.77 7.35 4.76
CA THR A 158 -12.95 7.04 5.59
C THR A 158 -14.07 8.07 5.38
N SER A 159 -15.28 7.72 5.83
CA SER A 159 -16.45 8.61 5.75
C SER A 159 -16.27 9.95 6.47
N SER A 160 -15.45 9.99 7.52
CA SER A 160 -15.10 11.20 8.28
C SER A 160 -14.09 12.11 7.57
N SER A 161 -13.43 11.64 6.53
CA SER A 161 -12.42 12.41 5.80
C SER A 161 -13.01 13.60 5.05
N SER A 162 -12.24 14.69 4.96
CA SER A 162 -12.58 15.84 4.12
C SER A 162 -12.35 15.60 2.62
N LYS A 163 -11.55 14.59 2.25
CA LYS A 163 -11.08 14.32 0.88
C LYS A 163 -11.29 12.87 0.46
N GLY A 164 -11.01 12.56 -0.81
CA GLY A 164 -11.10 11.21 -1.37
C GLY A 164 -12.53 10.72 -1.56
N ASN A 165 -12.67 9.40 -1.71
CA ASN A 165 -13.95 8.75 -2.05
C ASN A 165 -14.80 8.37 -0.84
N LYS A 166 -14.26 8.51 0.39
CA LYS A 166 -14.98 8.29 1.65
C LYS A 166 -15.57 6.87 1.81
N ALA A 167 -15.03 5.90 1.08
CA ALA A 167 -15.57 4.55 0.98
C ALA A 167 -15.02 3.58 2.04
N LEU A 168 -13.93 3.93 2.74
CA LEU A 168 -13.32 3.04 3.73
C LEU A 168 -14.10 3.02 5.04
N THR A 169 -14.25 1.82 5.60
CA THR A 169 -14.70 1.63 6.99
C THR A 169 -13.57 1.93 7.96
N ASN A 170 -12.37 1.40 7.69
CA ASN A 170 -11.18 1.62 8.51
C ASN A 170 -10.07 2.32 7.71
N PRO A 171 -9.27 3.22 8.32
CA PRO A 171 -8.17 3.94 7.66
C PRO A 171 -6.93 3.05 7.45
N ILE A 172 -7.08 1.96 6.72
CA ILE A 172 -6.04 0.96 6.43
C ILE A 172 -6.00 0.65 4.93
N GLY A 173 -4.82 0.29 4.44
CA GLY A 173 -4.63 -0.18 3.08
C GLY A 173 -3.32 -0.95 2.91
N LEU A 174 -2.81 -0.96 1.69
CA LEU A 174 -1.51 -1.53 1.32
C LEU A 174 -0.53 -0.42 0.88
N ILE A 175 0.70 -0.80 0.62
CA ILE A 175 1.70 0.07 0.00
C ILE A 175 1.45 0.19 -1.51
N THR A 176 1.82 1.30 -2.12
CA THR A 176 1.83 1.45 -3.59
C THR A 176 3.17 0.99 -4.18
N ALA A 177 3.16 0.55 -5.43
CA ALA A 177 4.38 0.22 -6.17
C ALA A 177 5.32 1.44 -6.31
N ASP A 178 4.76 2.63 -6.44
CA ASP A 178 5.51 3.89 -6.46
C ASP A 178 6.26 4.14 -5.15
N GLU A 179 5.62 3.90 -3.99
CA GLU A 179 6.26 3.98 -2.67
C GLU A 179 7.40 2.96 -2.53
N VAL A 180 7.19 1.73 -2.99
CA VAL A 180 8.25 0.71 -3.03
C VAL A 180 9.41 1.16 -3.91
N SER A 181 9.11 1.75 -5.08
CA SER A 181 10.15 2.21 -6.01
C SER A 181 10.98 3.34 -5.41
N MET A 182 10.35 4.32 -4.75
CA MET A 182 11.07 5.39 -4.06
C MET A 182 11.91 4.89 -2.88
N ALA A 183 11.45 3.83 -2.20
CA ALA A 183 12.22 3.19 -1.14
C ALA A 183 13.45 2.42 -1.64
N GLY A 184 13.53 2.11 -2.94
CA GLY A 184 14.67 1.45 -3.58
C GLY A 184 14.33 0.18 -4.35
N GLY A 185 13.08 -0.27 -4.37
CA GLY A 185 12.66 -1.35 -5.27
C GLY A 185 12.79 -0.94 -6.74
N VAL A 186 13.18 -1.88 -7.60
CA VAL A 186 13.44 -1.57 -9.01
C VAL A 186 12.63 -2.49 -9.91
N TRP A 187 12.03 -1.91 -10.95
CA TRP A 187 11.19 -2.64 -11.90
C TRP A 187 12.00 -3.73 -12.62
N VAL A 188 11.65 -5.00 -12.41
CA VAL A 188 12.30 -6.19 -13.03
C VAL A 188 13.82 -6.24 -12.78
N GLN A 189 14.27 -5.70 -11.65
CA GLN A 189 15.68 -5.76 -11.24
C GLN A 189 15.79 -6.04 -9.74
N ASN A 190 16.48 -7.13 -9.41
CA ASN A 190 16.72 -7.51 -8.03
C ASN A 190 17.48 -6.42 -7.30
N ASN A 191 16.94 -5.99 -6.17
CA ASN A 191 17.65 -5.20 -5.19
C ASN A 191 17.33 -5.76 -3.81
N GLN A 192 18.32 -6.18 -3.04
CA GLN A 192 18.10 -6.70 -1.69
C GLN A 192 18.55 -5.69 -0.60
N LYS A 193 18.98 -4.49 -1.02
CA LYS A 193 19.58 -3.47 -0.18
C LYS A 193 18.61 -2.33 0.12
N TYR A 194 17.34 -2.67 0.39
CA TYR A 194 16.35 -1.68 0.81
C TYR A 194 15.41 -2.24 1.89
N TYR A 195 14.91 -1.38 2.77
CA TYR A 195 14.22 -1.82 3.99
C TYR A 195 12.85 -2.47 3.77
N LEU A 196 12.29 -2.36 2.57
CA LEU A 196 11.03 -3.00 2.20
C LEU A 196 11.25 -4.39 1.58
N TYR A 197 12.51 -4.79 1.33
CA TYR A 197 12.86 -6.17 1.03
C TYR A 197 12.74 -7.03 2.30
N THR A 198 11.90 -8.06 2.24
CA THR A 198 11.62 -8.93 3.40
C THR A 198 11.91 -10.41 3.14
N GLU A 199 12.55 -10.77 2.03
CA GLU A 199 12.67 -12.16 1.54
C GLU A 199 11.31 -12.86 1.28
N GLN A 200 10.20 -12.12 1.32
CA GLN A 200 8.85 -12.64 1.07
C GLN A 200 8.21 -11.88 -0.09
N GLU A 201 7.28 -12.54 -0.77
CA GLU A 201 6.41 -11.87 -1.73
C GLU A 201 5.26 -11.19 -1.00
N TYR A 202 4.91 -9.96 -1.38
CA TYR A 202 3.74 -9.27 -0.83
C TYR A 202 3.07 -8.33 -1.82
N TRP A 203 1.77 -8.13 -1.61
CA TRP A 203 0.93 -7.29 -2.46
C TRP A 203 1.25 -5.80 -2.30
N SER A 204 1.23 -5.08 -3.41
CA SER A 204 0.94 -3.64 -3.43
C SER A 204 -0.53 -3.41 -3.83
N MET A 205 -1.03 -2.19 -3.68
CA MET A 205 -2.34 -1.79 -4.21
C MET A 205 -2.32 -1.28 -5.65
N SER A 206 -1.17 -1.33 -6.32
CA SER A 206 -1.00 -0.68 -7.62
C SER A 206 -1.36 -1.62 -8.78
N PRO A 207 -2.34 -1.26 -9.63
CA PRO A 207 -2.67 -2.02 -10.83
C PRO A 207 -1.50 -2.17 -11.80
N TYR A 208 -1.43 -3.30 -12.49
CA TYR A 208 -0.41 -3.57 -13.50
C TYR A 208 -1.01 -3.64 -14.92
N LEU A 209 -1.76 -4.70 -15.21
CA LEU A 209 -2.35 -4.94 -16.53
C LEU A 209 -3.58 -5.86 -16.49
N TYR A 210 -4.25 -6.00 -17.64
CA TYR A 210 -5.29 -6.99 -17.98
C TYR A 210 -5.04 -7.48 -19.43
N PRO A 211 -5.11 -8.79 -19.80
CA PRO A 211 -6.32 -9.64 -19.83
C PRO A 211 -6.58 -10.54 -18.62
N GLN A 212 -5.64 -10.61 -17.70
CA GLN A 212 -5.87 -11.12 -16.36
C GLN A 212 -5.63 -9.95 -15.43
N ALA A 213 -6.56 -9.64 -14.53
CA ALA A 213 -6.32 -8.58 -13.57
C ALA A 213 -5.06 -8.91 -12.76
N ASN A 214 -4.05 -8.06 -12.89
CA ASN A 214 -2.79 -8.17 -12.18
C ASN A 214 -2.54 -6.87 -11.42
N VAL A 215 -2.02 -7.00 -10.22
CA VAL A 215 -1.45 -5.90 -9.44
C VAL A 215 0.05 -6.13 -9.30
N VAL A 216 0.79 -5.06 -9.01
CA VAL A 216 2.23 -5.13 -8.78
C VAL A 216 2.50 -5.77 -7.42
N ILE A 217 3.51 -6.63 -7.36
CA ILE A 217 4.03 -7.23 -6.13
C ILE A 217 5.49 -6.86 -5.94
N VAL A 218 5.91 -7.00 -4.68
CA VAL A 218 7.33 -7.08 -4.34
C VAL A 218 7.68 -8.54 -4.21
N HIS A 219 8.75 -8.97 -4.87
CA HIS A 219 9.20 -10.35 -4.84
C HIS A 219 10.16 -10.64 -3.70
N SER A 220 10.31 -11.93 -3.40
CA SER A 220 11.26 -12.45 -2.42
C SER A 220 12.73 -12.23 -2.77
N ASN A 221 13.04 -11.83 -4.01
CA ASN A 221 14.37 -11.39 -4.45
C ASN A 221 14.56 -9.85 -4.39
N GLY A 222 13.51 -9.12 -4.00
CA GLY A 222 13.46 -7.68 -3.84
C GLY A 222 13.17 -6.86 -5.10
N ASP A 223 12.93 -7.50 -6.25
CA ASP A 223 12.44 -6.79 -7.43
C ASP A 223 10.94 -6.47 -7.32
N LEU A 224 10.49 -5.57 -8.18
CA LEU A 224 9.11 -5.11 -8.27
C LEU A 224 8.60 -5.33 -9.69
N ASN A 225 7.51 -6.06 -9.87
CA ASN A 225 6.81 -6.20 -11.14
C ASN A 225 5.40 -6.81 -10.90
N GLY A 226 4.61 -7.02 -11.95
CA GLY A 226 3.36 -7.78 -11.84
C GLY A 226 3.47 -9.13 -12.54
N VAL A 227 3.43 -10.23 -11.78
CA VAL A 227 3.40 -11.60 -12.31
C VAL A 227 2.38 -12.49 -11.62
N SER A 228 1.67 -11.97 -10.61
CA SER A 228 0.68 -12.73 -9.86
C SER A 228 -0.72 -12.20 -10.15
N GLY A 229 -1.54 -13.03 -10.80
CA GLY A 229 -2.94 -12.71 -11.04
C GLY A 229 -3.68 -12.57 -9.71
N VAL A 230 -4.55 -11.56 -9.61
CA VAL A 230 -5.22 -11.18 -8.35
C VAL A 230 -5.98 -12.33 -7.68
N TYR A 231 -6.37 -13.36 -8.44
CA TYR A 231 -7.16 -14.49 -7.95
C TYR A 231 -6.35 -15.73 -7.54
N TRP A 232 -5.25 -16.03 -8.24
CA TRP A 232 -4.51 -17.29 -8.05
C TRP A 232 -3.27 -17.11 -7.16
N GLY A 233 -2.75 -15.89 -7.09
CA GLY A 233 -1.63 -15.57 -6.22
C GLY A 233 -2.05 -15.47 -4.77
N GLU A 234 -1.20 -15.92 -3.86
CA GLU A 234 -1.34 -15.64 -2.43
C GLU A 234 -0.09 -14.95 -1.80
N PRO A 235 0.48 -13.88 -2.37
CA PRO A 235 1.43 -13.02 -1.69
C PRO A 235 0.96 -12.56 -0.30
N GLY A 236 1.94 -12.14 0.51
CA GLY A 236 1.74 -11.62 1.84
C GLY A 236 0.90 -10.35 1.90
N VAL A 237 0.10 -10.26 2.96
CA VAL A 237 -0.70 -9.07 3.31
C VAL A 237 0.08 -8.22 4.30
N ARG A 238 0.46 -7.00 3.91
CA ARG A 238 1.21 -6.04 4.76
C ARG A 238 0.41 -4.75 4.95
N PRO A 239 -0.22 -4.56 6.11
CA PRO A 239 -0.94 -3.33 6.45
C PRO A 239 -0.10 -2.08 6.27
N VAL A 240 -0.73 -1.04 5.75
CA VAL A 240 -0.25 0.33 5.79
C VAL A 240 -1.30 1.19 6.48
N ILE A 241 -0.84 2.04 7.40
CA ILE A 241 -1.65 3.06 8.07
C ILE A 241 -0.91 4.39 8.05
N ASN A 242 -1.60 5.47 8.42
CA ASN A 242 -1.00 6.77 8.63
C ASN A 242 -1.25 7.19 10.09
N LEU A 243 -0.22 7.44 10.89
CA LEU A 243 -0.42 8.07 12.20
C LEU A 243 -0.86 9.53 12.01
N ALA A 244 -1.71 10.02 12.91
CA ALA A 244 -2.10 11.42 12.94
C ALA A 244 -0.87 12.33 13.15
N TYR A 245 -0.96 13.58 12.70
CA TYR A 245 0.19 14.51 12.69
C TYR A 245 0.57 15.02 14.08
N ASP A 246 -0.35 14.94 15.04
CA ASP A 246 -0.27 15.46 16.40
C ASP A 246 0.05 14.37 17.44
N VAL A 247 0.39 13.16 16.99
CA VAL A 247 0.82 12.10 17.90
C VAL A 247 2.18 12.44 18.52
N GLU A 248 2.29 12.25 19.82
CA GLU A 248 3.57 12.35 20.51
C GLU A 248 4.37 11.05 20.34
N ILE A 249 5.64 11.18 19.97
CA ILE A 249 6.57 10.07 19.79
C ILE A 249 7.86 10.28 20.60
N SER A 250 8.40 9.19 21.13
CA SER A 250 9.71 9.14 21.81
C SER A 250 10.59 8.06 21.18
N GLY A 251 11.89 8.00 21.53
CA GLY A 251 12.84 7.03 20.97
C GLY A 251 13.61 7.58 19.76
N SER A 252 14.56 6.80 19.26
CA SER A 252 15.47 7.17 18.17
C SER A 252 15.12 6.57 16.80
N GLY A 253 14.10 5.72 16.74
CA GLY A 253 13.68 5.06 15.51
C GLY A 253 14.51 3.83 15.13
N THR A 254 15.48 3.43 15.96
CA THR A 254 16.29 2.23 15.70
C THR A 254 15.54 0.95 16.02
N SER A 255 16.00 -0.22 15.56
CA SER A 255 15.33 -1.48 15.88
C SER A 255 15.35 -1.80 17.38
N SER A 256 16.40 -1.37 18.09
CA SER A 256 16.56 -1.54 19.54
C SER A 256 15.89 -0.45 20.37
N ASP A 257 15.65 0.72 19.77
CA ASP A 257 15.01 1.87 20.38
C ASP A 257 14.08 2.53 19.35
N PRO A 258 12.95 1.86 19.01
CA PRO A 258 12.04 2.33 17.97
C PRO A 258 11.34 3.61 18.42
N TYR A 259 10.79 4.37 17.47
CA TYR A 259 9.86 5.42 17.84
C TYR A 259 8.64 4.80 18.53
N VAL A 260 8.28 5.23 19.73
CA VAL A 260 7.11 4.73 20.47
C VAL A 260 6.06 5.83 20.52
N VAL A 261 4.84 5.50 20.09
CA VAL A 261 3.70 6.41 20.20
C VAL A 261 3.21 6.44 21.64
N VAL A 262 3.20 7.60 22.27
CA VAL A 262 2.85 7.74 23.70
C VAL A 262 1.42 7.27 23.95
N GLY A 263 1.25 6.44 24.98
CA GLY A 263 -0.05 5.85 25.38
C GLY A 263 -0.63 4.83 24.39
N ALA A 264 0.17 4.26 23.49
CA ALA A 264 -0.24 3.27 22.50
C ALA A 264 0.47 1.92 22.71
N GLU A 265 0.54 1.48 23.97
CA GLU A 265 1.10 0.19 24.39
C GLU A 265 0.02 -0.89 24.55
#